data_AF-A0AA36FSJ7-F1
#
_entry.id   AF-A0AA36FSJ7-F1
#
_cell.length_a   1.000
_cell.length_b   1.000
_cell.length_c   1.000
_cell.angle_alpha   90.00
_cell.angle_beta   90.00
_cell.angle_gamma   90.00
#
_symmetry.space_group_name_H-M   'P 1'
#
loop_
_entity.id
_entity.type
_entity.pdbx_description
1 polymer ?
#
loop_
_entity_poly.entity_id
_entity_poly.type
_entity_poly.pdbx_seq_one_letter_code
_entity_poly.pdbx_strand_id
1 'polypeptide(L)'
;MFIRTYIEYTEQKKKGHSPLSIWAQKNYIQMNAMKMIEGIKRQLSEELRRTGIIQTNCDETEMNLHSGSWPMVRAAIVAGCYPGVGYVRIGNRLKKIRTTVDQNCGLHTSSCIRRQLMNRNTDNQRNGEPKEEPHIEYVVFQELSRMEGQSLTHDVEELGSDEEQEAAIYPALSILELDDWFGAKGRRAHLRRVVQLRFRIMDYFLKVMEQPKLLYTRKYDDLLKTIRTCLEVDHESHHFNPYVFCFVKDISGNQLQTRNTQSSHSQSSLSWDENPKATVVKVFAQQRRAQQEEVKAKRVVQPEAPLEAHPPPTRQQSSSSKTDSRDRDPPRSYR
;
A
#
# COMPACT_ATOMS: atom_id res chain seq x y z
N MET A 1 -7.42 -3.69 12.23
CA MET A 1 -8.15 -3.11 13.38
C MET A 1 -9.31 -4.01 13.79
N PHE A 2 -10.37 -4.13 12.98
CA PHE A 2 -11.57 -4.89 13.34
C PHE A 2 -11.32 -6.36 13.73
N ILE A 3 -10.46 -7.08 13.01
CA ILE A 3 -10.09 -8.47 13.34
C ILE A 3 -9.55 -8.58 14.77
N ARG A 4 -8.64 -7.67 15.17
CA ARG A 4 -8.07 -7.64 16.52
C ARG A 4 -9.14 -7.32 17.57
N THR A 5 -10.00 -6.35 17.30
CA THR A 5 -11.09 -5.99 18.20
C THR A 5 -12.05 -7.17 18.43
N TYR A 6 -12.39 -7.89 17.37
CA TYR A 6 -13.24 -9.08 17.46
C TYR A 6 -12.57 -10.23 18.23
N ILE A 7 -11.27 -10.44 18.01
CA ILE A 7 -10.45 -11.39 18.77
C ILE A 7 -10.52 -11.07 20.28
N GLU A 8 -10.25 -9.82 20.65
CA GLU A 8 -10.31 -9.40 22.05
C GLU A 8 -11.73 -9.57 22.62
N TYR A 9 -12.78 -9.26 21.84
CA TYR A 9 -14.17 -9.53 22.21
C TYR A 9 -14.39 -11.00 22.58
N THR A 10 -13.94 -11.94 21.76
CA THR A 10 -14.10 -13.39 22.03
C THR A 10 -13.37 -13.83 23.30
N GLU A 11 -12.19 -13.28 23.57
CA GLU A 11 -11.42 -13.59 24.78
C GLU A 11 -12.08 -13.02 26.05
N GLN A 12 -12.65 -11.80 25.98
CA GLN A 12 -13.38 -11.24 27.12
C GLN A 12 -14.70 -11.97 27.37
N LYS A 13 -15.39 -12.42 26.32
CA LYS A 13 -16.61 -13.23 26.43
C LYS A 13 -16.36 -14.52 27.22
N LYS A 14 -15.20 -15.18 27.02
CA LYS A 14 -14.81 -16.38 27.78
C LYS A 14 -14.59 -16.11 29.28
N LYS A 15 -14.24 -14.88 29.66
CA LYS A 15 -14.01 -14.47 31.07
C LYS A 15 -15.29 -14.11 31.83
N GLY A 16 -16.45 -14.08 31.17
CA GLY A 16 -17.75 -13.78 31.77
C GLY A 16 -18.28 -12.39 31.46
N HIS A 17 -19.48 -12.09 31.96
CA HIS A 17 -20.26 -10.91 31.54
C HIS A 17 -19.69 -9.57 32.06
N SER A 18 -19.24 -9.52 33.31
CA SER A 18 -18.71 -8.30 33.93
C SER A 18 -17.43 -7.78 33.25
N PRO A 19 -16.37 -8.59 33.04
CA PRO A 19 -15.18 -8.17 32.30
C PRO A 19 -15.48 -7.70 30.87
N LEU A 20 -16.42 -8.36 30.20
CA LEU A 20 -16.83 -8.02 28.84
C LEU A 20 -17.48 -6.64 28.76
N SER A 21 -18.38 -6.32 29.69
CA SER A 21 -19.05 -5.01 29.74
C SER A 21 -18.04 -3.88 29.97
N ILE A 22 -17.12 -4.07 30.93
CA ILE A 22 -16.07 -3.09 31.24
C ILE A 22 -15.14 -2.87 30.03
N TRP A 23 -14.74 -3.94 29.35
CA TRP A 23 -13.92 -3.85 28.15
C TRP A 23 -14.65 -3.10 27.03
N ALA A 24 -15.93 -3.37 26.81
CA ALA A 24 -16.72 -2.74 25.77
C ALA A 24 -16.87 -1.23 26.02
N GLN A 25 -17.15 -0.84 27.25
CA GLN A 25 -17.24 0.56 27.66
C GLN A 25 -15.90 1.28 27.47
N LYS A 26 -14.79 0.67 27.92
CA LYS A 26 -13.45 1.24 27.81
C LYS A 26 -13.01 1.48 26.36
N ASN A 27 -13.43 0.61 25.44
CA ASN A 27 -13.02 0.67 24.03
C ASN A 27 -14.08 1.29 23.12
N TYR A 28 -15.18 1.83 23.66
CA TYR A 28 -16.29 2.42 22.91
C TYR A 28 -16.88 1.46 21.88
N ILE A 29 -17.09 0.21 22.28
CA ILE A 29 -17.58 -0.87 21.41
C ILE A 29 -19.05 -1.14 21.69
N GLN A 30 -19.85 -1.14 20.62
CA GLN A 30 -21.27 -1.49 20.72
C GLN A 30 -21.45 -3.01 20.80
N MET A 31 -22.03 -3.49 21.91
CA MET A 31 -22.17 -4.92 22.12
C MET A 31 -23.10 -5.63 21.14
N ASN A 32 -24.17 -4.97 20.72
CA ASN A 32 -25.10 -5.54 19.74
C ASN A 32 -24.41 -5.75 18.38
N ALA A 33 -23.52 -4.84 17.98
CA ALA A 33 -22.73 -5.00 16.76
C ALA A 33 -21.81 -6.24 16.83
N MET A 34 -21.14 -6.46 17.96
CA MET A 34 -20.29 -7.64 18.13
C MET A 34 -21.09 -8.95 18.08
N LYS A 35 -22.29 -8.99 18.69
CA LYS A 35 -23.20 -10.15 18.61
C LYS A 35 -23.68 -10.39 17.17
N MET A 36 -23.99 -9.33 16.42
CA MET A 36 -24.37 -9.45 15.00
C MET A 36 -23.22 -10.00 14.17
N ILE A 37 -21.99 -9.50 14.35
CA ILE A 37 -20.79 -10.00 13.65
C ILE A 37 -20.59 -11.49 13.95
N GLU A 38 -20.73 -11.91 15.20
CA GLU A 38 -20.64 -13.32 15.58
C GLU A 38 -21.73 -14.17 14.90
N GLY A 39 -22.97 -13.67 14.84
CA GLY A 39 -24.08 -14.31 14.14
C GLY A 39 -23.81 -14.47 12.64
N ILE A 40 -23.36 -13.41 11.97
CA ILE A 40 -23.01 -13.42 10.54
C ILE A 40 -21.87 -14.39 10.28
N LYS A 41 -20.81 -14.37 11.11
CA LYS A 41 -19.69 -15.32 11.00
C LYS A 41 -20.20 -16.77 11.04
N ARG A 42 -21.08 -17.10 12.00
CA ARG A 42 -21.64 -18.45 12.12
C ARG A 42 -22.45 -18.84 10.88
N GLN A 43 -23.33 -17.96 10.40
CA GLN A 43 -24.11 -18.19 9.18
C GLN A 43 -23.20 -18.46 7.96
N LEU A 44 -22.18 -17.63 7.75
CA LEU A 44 -21.22 -17.83 6.66
C LEU A 44 -20.48 -19.17 6.78
N SER A 45 -20.04 -19.55 7.98
CA SER A 45 -19.43 -20.86 8.21
C SER A 45 -20.38 -22.03 7.88
N GLU A 46 -21.66 -21.91 8.20
CA GLU A 46 -22.66 -22.92 7.87
C GLU A 46 -22.89 -23.03 6.36
N GLU A 47 -22.99 -21.91 5.63
CA GLU A 47 -23.13 -21.94 4.17
C GLU A 47 -21.88 -22.52 3.49
N LEU A 48 -20.68 -22.17 3.97
CA LEU A 48 -19.43 -22.74 3.47
C LEU A 48 -19.33 -24.25 3.71
N ARG A 49 -19.97 -24.77 4.77
CA ARG A 49 -20.11 -26.22 4.98
C ARG A 49 -21.12 -26.85 4.03
N ARG A 50 -22.26 -26.20 3.80
CA ARG A 50 -23.29 -26.71 2.86
C ARG A 50 -22.77 -26.78 1.43
N THR A 51 -21.93 -25.85 1.03
CA THR A 51 -21.25 -25.86 -0.28
C THR A 51 -20.11 -26.87 -0.37
N GLY A 52 -19.71 -27.49 0.74
CA GLY A 52 -18.62 -28.47 0.78
C GLY A 52 -17.22 -27.85 0.72
N ILE A 53 -17.10 -26.52 0.74
CA ILE A 53 -15.82 -25.80 0.83
C ILE A 53 -15.17 -26.07 2.19
N ILE A 54 -15.98 -26.10 3.25
CA ILE A 54 -15.56 -26.52 4.59
C ILE A 54 -16.13 -27.91 4.86
N GLN A 55 -15.27 -28.88 5.15
CA GLN A 55 -15.69 -30.20 5.61
C GLN A 55 -16.38 -30.10 6.98
N THR A 56 -17.46 -30.86 7.16
CA THR A 56 -18.23 -30.92 8.41
C THR A 56 -17.43 -31.38 9.61
N ASN A 57 -16.34 -32.13 9.37
CA ASN A 57 -15.51 -32.76 10.39
C ASN A 57 -14.15 -32.08 10.55
N CYS A 58 -13.92 -30.94 9.88
CA CYS A 58 -12.65 -30.23 9.94
C CYS A 58 -12.59 -29.36 11.21
N ASP A 59 -11.52 -29.54 11.98
CA ASP A 59 -11.29 -28.77 13.21
C ASP A 59 -11.05 -27.29 12.88
N GLU A 60 -11.49 -26.40 13.78
CA GLU A 60 -11.26 -24.96 13.63
C GLU A 60 -9.77 -24.61 13.48
N THR A 61 -8.88 -25.42 14.06
CA THR A 61 -7.43 -25.25 13.96
C THR A 61 -6.94 -25.45 12.53
N GLU A 62 -7.42 -26.48 11.83
CA GLU A 62 -7.00 -26.77 10.45
C GLU A 62 -7.47 -25.68 9.49
N MET A 63 -8.71 -25.22 9.64
CA MET A 63 -9.25 -24.11 8.84
C MET A 63 -8.49 -22.80 9.03
N ASN A 64 -7.91 -22.59 10.21
CA ASN A 64 -7.23 -21.34 10.59
C ASN A 64 -5.70 -21.43 10.52
N LEU A 65 -5.13 -22.44 9.84
CA LEU A 65 -3.68 -22.64 9.73
C LEU A 65 -2.94 -21.37 9.27
N HIS A 66 -3.54 -20.58 8.38
CA HIS A 66 -2.95 -19.36 7.83
C HIS A 66 -3.52 -18.07 8.45
N SER A 67 -4.39 -18.14 9.46
CA SER A 67 -4.98 -16.96 10.10
C SER A 67 -3.95 -16.10 10.84
N GLY A 68 -2.80 -16.68 11.21
CA GLY A 68 -1.63 -15.97 11.75
C GLY A 68 -0.65 -15.45 10.69
N SER A 69 -0.91 -15.62 9.39
CA SER A 69 -0.08 -15.03 8.33
C SER A 69 -0.74 -13.76 7.82
N TRP A 70 -0.26 -12.60 8.27
CA TRP A 70 -0.81 -11.31 7.85
C TRP A 70 -0.75 -11.08 6.33
N PRO A 71 0.30 -11.48 5.59
CA PRO A 71 0.31 -11.40 4.13
C PRO A 71 -0.85 -12.17 3.47
N MET A 72 -1.14 -13.38 3.98
CA MET A 72 -2.27 -14.19 3.51
C MET A 72 -3.62 -13.51 3.80
N VAL A 73 -3.78 -12.99 5.02
CA VAL A 73 -5.01 -12.27 5.41
C VAL A 73 -5.19 -11.00 4.56
N ARG A 74 -4.13 -10.24 4.30
CA ARG A 74 -4.18 -9.10 3.38
C ARG A 74 -4.58 -9.52 1.98
N ALA A 75 -3.97 -10.57 1.43
CA ALA A 75 -4.28 -11.05 0.09
C ALA A 75 -5.76 -11.45 -0.03
N ALA A 76 -6.33 -12.11 0.98
CA ALA A 76 -7.75 -12.45 1.03
C ALA A 76 -8.65 -11.20 1.07
N ILE A 77 -8.28 -10.18 1.86
CA ILE A 77 -9.01 -8.90 1.91
C ILE A 77 -8.94 -8.18 0.55
N VAL A 78 -7.75 -8.11 -0.06
CA VAL A 78 -7.55 -7.48 -1.37
C VAL A 78 -8.41 -8.19 -2.42
N ALA A 79 -8.42 -9.52 -2.43
CA ALA A 79 -9.24 -10.30 -3.36
C ALA A 79 -10.75 -10.04 -3.18
N GLY A 80 -11.23 -9.85 -1.95
CA GLY A 80 -12.63 -9.54 -1.67
C GLY A 80 -13.04 -8.09 -1.94
N CYS A 81 -12.11 -7.15 -1.81
CA CYS A 81 -12.36 -5.71 -2.03
C CYS A 81 -12.13 -5.29 -3.48
N TYR A 82 -11.40 -6.05 -4.29
CA TYR A 82 -11.17 -5.72 -5.70
C TYR A 82 -12.50 -5.61 -6.48
N PRO A 83 -12.69 -4.58 -7.34
CA PRO A 83 -11.70 -3.62 -7.87
C PRO A 83 -11.54 -2.33 -7.03
N GLY A 84 -12.01 -2.30 -5.78
CA GLY A 84 -11.87 -1.18 -4.85
C GLY A 84 -10.43 -0.95 -4.39
N VAL A 85 -9.60 -0.45 -5.31
CA VAL A 85 -8.18 -0.16 -5.12
C VAL A 85 -7.94 1.33 -5.41
N GLY A 86 -7.11 1.96 -4.60
CA GLY A 86 -6.61 3.30 -4.84
C GLY A 86 -5.09 3.34 -4.72
N TYR A 87 -4.46 4.24 -5.44
CA TYR A 87 -3.01 4.42 -5.44
C TYR A 87 -2.62 5.82 -4.97
N VAL A 88 -1.42 5.90 -4.41
CA VAL A 88 -0.76 7.14 -4.00
C VAL A 88 0.39 7.40 -4.96
N ARG A 89 0.46 8.59 -5.54
CA ARG A 89 1.60 8.98 -6.39
C ARG A 89 2.89 9.02 -5.58
N ILE A 90 3.99 8.65 -6.22
CA ILE A 90 5.34 8.75 -5.64
C ILE A 90 5.58 10.20 -5.19
N GLY A 91 6.07 10.38 -3.96
CA GLY A 91 6.30 11.70 -3.36
C GLY A 91 5.05 12.37 -2.75
N ASN A 92 3.84 11.88 -3.05
CA ASN A 92 2.63 12.31 -2.36
C ASN A 92 2.41 11.47 -1.10
N ARG A 93 1.97 12.16 -0.03
CA ARG A 93 1.46 11.50 1.16
C ARG A 93 0.07 10.92 0.87
N LEU A 94 -0.41 10.00 1.71
CA LEU A 94 -1.78 9.43 1.76
C LEU A 94 -2.93 10.45 1.92
N LYS A 95 -2.69 11.74 1.62
CA LYS A 95 -3.66 12.83 1.60
C LYS A 95 -4.51 12.81 0.32
N LYS A 96 -3.92 12.45 -0.82
CA LYS A 96 -4.57 12.37 -2.13
C LYS A 96 -4.42 10.93 -2.65
N ILE A 97 -5.51 10.18 -2.68
CA ILE A 97 -5.58 8.82 -3.22
C ILE A 97 -6.37 8.91 -4.52
N ARG A 98 -5.85 8.32 -5.58
CA ARG A 98 -6.59 8.20 -6.84
C ARG A 98 -7.22 6.83 -6.95
N THR A 99 -8.44 6.80 -7.43
CA THR A 99 -9.20 5.57 -7.69
C THR A 99 -9.42 5.42 -9.19
N THR A 100 -10.06 4.32 -9.59
CA THR A 100 -10.52 4.04 -10.97
C THR A 100 -11.26 5.19 -11.65
N VAL A 101 -11.90 6.08 -10.89
CA VAL A 101 -12.72 7.18 -11.39
C VAL A 101 -11.90 8.47 -11.58
N ASP A 102 -10.58 8.41 -11.44
CA ASP A 102 -9.63 9.55 -11.47
C ASP A 102 -9.98 10.71 -10.53
N GLN A 103 -10.89 10.46 -9.58
CA GLN A 103 -11.24 11.43 -8.55
C GLN A 103 -10.20 11.38 -7.44
N ASN A 104 -9.71 12.56 -7.05
CA ASN A 104 -8.87 12.69 -5.87
C ASN A 104 -9.74 12.44 -4.63
N CYS A 105 -9.52 11.31 -3.98
CA CYS A 105 -10.19 10.91 -2.75
C CYS A 105 -9.27 11.14 -1.55
N GLY A 106 -9.86 11.56 -0.44
CA GLY A 106 -9.18 11.62 0.86
C GLY A 106 -9.57 10.43 1.73
N LEU A 107 -8.70 10.08 2.69
CA LEU A 107 -9.08 9.13 3.74
C LEU A 107 -10.18 9.74 4.63
N HIS A 108 -11.23 8.95 4.91
CA HIS A 108 -12.28 9.32 5.86
C HIS A 108 -11.71 9.66 7.25
N THR A 109 -12.33 10.58 7.99
CA THR A 109 -11.87 11.04 9.32
C THR A 109 -11.82 9.92 10.36
N SER A 110 -12.71 8.94 10.25
CA SER A 110 -12.71 7.74 11.11
C SER A 110 -11.63 6.71 10.73
N SER A 111 -10.95 6.84 9.59
CA SER A 111 -9.93 5.89 9.15
C SER A 111 -8.77 5.84 10.16
N CYS A 112 -8.41 4.64 10.58
CA CYS A 112 -7.26 4.43 11.46
C CYS A 112 -5.95 4.86 10.79
N ILE A 113 -5.85 4.74 9.46
CA ILE A 113 -4.69 5.17 8.68
C ILE A 113 -4.56 6.70 8.76
N ARG A 114 -5.66 7.44 8.57
CA ARG A 114 -5.65 8.92 8.69
C ARG A 114 -5.20 9.37 10.08
N ARG A 115 -5.71 8.72 11.14
CA ARG A 115 -5.33 9.02 12.52
C ARG A 115 -3.85 8.74 12.78
N GLN A 116 -3.30 7.65 12.25
CA GLN A 116 -1.88 7.30 12.38
C GLN A 116 -0.98 8.34 11.69
N LEU A 117 -1.37 8.81 10.50
CA LEU A 117 -0.64 9.86 9.78
C LEU A 117 -0.68 11.20 10.51
N MET A 118 -1.83 11.58 11.10
CA MET A 118 -1.97 12.82 11.84
C MET A 118 -1.15 12.82 13.14
N ASN A 119 -1.20 11.73 13.91
CA ASN A 119 -0.49 11.63 15.19
C ASN A 119 1.04 11.59 15.03
N ARG A 120 1.57 11.10 13.89
CA ARG A 120 3.01 11.11 13.64
C ARG A 120 3.57 12.51 13.36
N ASN A 121 2.79 13.39 12.73
CA ASN A 121 3.21 14.78 12.50
C ASN A 121 3.42 15.54 13.82
N THR A 122 2.64 15.22 14.86
CA THR A 122 2.79 15.84 16.19
C THR A 122 3.95 15.25 17.00
N ASP A 123 4.27 13.97 16.81
CA ASP A 123 5.38 13.30 17.51
C ASP A 123 6.75 13.67 16.90
N ASN A 124 6.84 13.83 15.58
CA ASN A 124 8.08 14.25 14.90
C ASN A 124 8.54 15.66 15.31
N GLN A 125 7.68 16.49 15.89
CA GLN A 125 8.06 17.79 16.46
C GLN A 125 8.65 17.70 17.87
N ARG A 126 8.44 16.60 18.60
CA ARG A 126 8.86 16.47 20.01
C ARG A 126 10.17 15.69 20.20
N ASN A 127 10.40 14.67 19.38
CA ASN A 127 11.59 13.82 19.47
C ASN A 127 12.29 13.87 18.11
N GLY A 128 13.40 14.62 18.01
CA GLY A 128 14.08 15.03 16.77
C GLY A 128 14.67 13.93 15.87
N GLU A 129 14.16 12.69 15.91
CA GLU A 129 14.44 11.67 14.91
C GLU A 129 13.22 11.50 14.00
N PRO A 130 13.33 11.78 12.68
CA PRO A 130 12.23 11.57 11.75
C PRO A 130 11.93 10.08 11.67
N LYS A 131 10.82 9.64 12.29
CA LYS A 131 10.30 8.29 12.05
C LYS A 131 9.87 8.21 10.60
N GLU A 132 10.55 7.36 9.83
CA GLU A 132 10.25 7.09 8.43
C GLU A 132 8.75 6.74 8.29
N GLU A 133 8.04 7.50 7.45
CA GLU A 133 6.62 7.26 7.18
C GLU A 133 6.48 5.91 6.46
N PRO A 134 5.46 5.09 6.77
CA PRO A 134 5.27 3.84 6.06
C PRO A 134 4.99 4.17 4.59
N HIS A 135 5.81 3.62 3.69
CA HIS A 135 5.59 3.71 2.26
C HIS A 135 4.35 2.88 1.91
N ILE A 136 3.25 3.55 1.57
CA ILE A 136 2.00 2.91 1.18
C ILE A 136 1.66 3.40 -0.22
N GLU A 137 1.96 2.55 -1.20
CA GLU A 137 1.69 2.81 -2.62
C GLU A 137 0.22 2.56 -2.96
N TYR A 138 -0.35 1.49 -2.38
CA TYR A 138 -1.69 1.01 -2.71
C TYR A 138 -2.53 0.84 -1.45
N VAL A 139 -3.81 1.20 -1.56
CA VAL A 139 -4.83 1.05 -0.52
C VAL A 139 -6.03 0.35 -1.12
N VAL A 140 -6.60 -0.61 -0.39
CA VAL A 140 -7.89 -1.21 -0.76
C VAL A 140 -9.01 -0.67 0.12
N PHE A 141 -10.19 -0.51 -0.47
CA PHE A 141 -11.38 0.01 0.20
C PHE A 141 -12.61 -0.82 -0.19
N GLN A 142 -13.57 -0.89 0.73
CA GLN A 142 -14.87 -1.53 0.48
C GLN A 142 -15.95 -0.51 0.10
N GLU A 143 -15.81 0.74 0.55
CA GLU A 143 -16.81 1.78 0.38
C GLU A 143 -16.14 3.12 0.02
N LEU A 144 -16.75 3.84 -0.93
CA LEU A 144 -16.48 5.24 -1.23
C LEU A 144 -17.74 6.04 -0.97
N SER A 145 -17.63 7.08 -0.16
CA SER A 145 -18.76 7.95 0.17
C SER A 145 -18.43 9.38 -0.24
N ARG A 146 -19.35 10.04 -0.94
CA ARG A 146 -19.23 11.46 -1.29
C ARG A 146 -19.73 12.30 -0.12
N MET A 147 -18.87 13.09 0.50
CA MET A 147 -19.29 14.13 1.44
C MET A 147 -19.46 15.44 0.68
N GLU A 148 -20.70 15.90 0.53
CA GLU A 148 -20.96 17.25 0.06
C GLU A 148 -20.59 18.24 1.17
N GLY A 149 -19.60 19.11 0.94
CA GLY A 149 -19.23 20.16 1.88
C GLY A 149 -17.74 20.29 2.24
N GLN A 150 -16.88 19.35 1.82
CA GLN A 150 -15.47 19.70 1.69
C GLN A 150 -15.34 20.49 0.39
N SER A 151 -15.15 21.81 0.53
CA SER A 151 -14.69 22.67 -0.57
C SER A 151 -13.54 21.93 -1.24
N LEU A 152 -13.81 21.42 -2.44
CA LEU A 152 -12.78 20.96 -3.34
C LEU A 152 -11.95 22.21 -3.59
N THR A 153 -10.87 22.41 -2.83
CA THR A 153 -9.76 23.17 -3.38
C THR A 153 -9.36 22.35 -4.59
N HIS A 154 -9.91 22.77 -5.73
CA HIS A 154 -9.39 22.45 -7.04
C HIS A 154 -8.02 23.13 -7.08
N ASP A 155 -7.07 22.58 -6.33
CA ASP A 155 -5.66 22.78 -6.59
C ASP A 155 -5.46 22.06 -7.92
N VAL A 156 -5.81 22.76 -9.00
CA VAL A 156 -5.40 22.45 -10.36
C VAL A 156 -3.90 22.68 -10.37
N GLU A 157 -3.15 21.75 -9.79
CA GLU A 157 -1.77 21.55 -10.20
C GLU A 157 -1.88 20.99 -11.62
N GLU A 158 -1.48 21.81 -12.59
CA GLU A 158 -1.22 21.39 -13.96
C GLU A 158 -0.54 20.03 -13.95
N LEU A 159 -1.21 19.04 -14.54
CA LEU A 159 -0.66 17.72 -14.76
C LEU A 159 0.43 17.87 -15.83
N GLY A 160 1.65 18.17 -15.39
CA GLY A 160 2.85 17.94 -16.17
C GLY A 160 2.84 16.49 -16.64
N SER A 161 3.09 16.30 -17.93
CA SER A 161 3.23 15.01 -18.60
C SER A 161 4.50 14.30 -18.12
N ASP A 162 4.47 13.79 -16.89
CA ASP A 162 5.60 13.09 -16.27
C ASP A 162 5.82 11.67 -16.82
N GLU A 163 4.94 11.20 -17.72
CA GLU A 163 5.10 9.90 -18.41
C GLU A 163 6.43 9.84 -19.19
N GLU A 164 6.92 10.97 -19.70
CA GLU A 164 8.20 11.03 -20.41
C GLU A 164 9.43 10.92 -19.48
N GLN A 165 9.32 11.34 -18.21
CA GLN A 165 10.44 11.30 -17.25
C GLN A 165 10.64 9.92 -16.63
N GLU A 166 9.58 9.12 -16.46
CA GLU A 166 9.69 7.77 -15.90
C GLU A 166 10.18 6.74 -16.95
N ALA A 167 9.84 6.94 -18.23
CA ALA A 167 10.29 6.09 -19.34
C ALA A 167 11.81 6.15 -19.57
N ALA A 168 12.46 7.27 -19.25
CA ALA A 168 13.90 7.46 -19.41
C ALA A 168 14.75 6.64 -18.40
N ILE A 169 14.17 6.21 -17.28
CA ILE A 169 14.91 5.59 -16.16
C ILE A 169 14.99 4.05 -16.31
N TYR A 170 14.06 3.41 -17.02
CA TYR A 170 13.98 1.94 -17.09
C TYR A 170 13.65 1.37 -18.49
N PRO A 171 14.53 1.51 -19.50
CA PRO A 171 14.28 1.04 -20.87
C PRO A 171 14.17 -0.50 -21.04
N ALA A 172 14.36 -1.30 -19.97
CA ALA A 172 14.38 -2.77 -20.01
C ALA A 172 13.26 -3.46 -19.22
N LEU A 173 12.31 -2.72 -18.63
CA LEU A 173 11.19 -3.31 -17.90
C LEU A 173 10.01 -3.54 -18.85
N SER A 174 9.36 -4.70 -18.70
CA SER A 174 8.07 -4.98 -19.31
C SER A 174 6.96 -4.53 -18.37
N ILE A 175 5.78 -4.28 -18.92
CA ILE A 175 4.57 -3.92 -18.16
C ILE A 175 3.59 -5.09 -18.27
N LEU A 176 2.99 -5.47 -17.14
CA LEU A 176 1.86 -6.39 -17.06
C LEU A 176 0.65 -5.58 -16.61
N GLU A 177 -0.23 -5.25 -17.55
CA GLU A 177 -1.51 -4.62 -17.25
C GLU A 177 -2.44 -5.64 -16.61
N LEU A 178 -2.99 -5.27 -15.45
CA LEU A 178 -4.00 -6.05 -14.74
C LEU A 178 -5.40 -5.53 -15.11
N ASP A 179 -5.54 -4.21 -15.23
CA ASP A 179 -6.68 -3.46 -15.79
C ASP A 179 -6.14 -2.22 -16.55
N ASP A 180 -7.03 -1.53 -17.28
CA ASP A 180 -6.71 -0.33 -18.10
C ASP A 180 -5.98 0.78 -17.34
N TRP A 181 -6.10 0.81 -16.01
CA TRP A 181 -5.56 1.84 -15.13
C TRP A 181 -4.54 1.30 -14.11
N PHE A 182 -4.31 -0.02 -14.09
CA PHE A 182 -3.50 -0.69 -13.07
C PHE A 182 -2.59 -1.74 -13.70
N GLY A 183 -1.28 -1.58 -13.52
CA GLY A 183 -0.28 -2.49 -14.07
C GLY A 183 0.98 -2.59 -13.23
N ALA A 184 1.70 -3.69 -13.40
CA ALA A 184 2.97 -3.95 -12.72
C ALA A 184 4.13 -3.87 -13.71
N LYS A 185 5.15 -3.06 -13.39
CA LYS A 185 6.41 -3.02 -14.13
C LYS A 185 7.37 -4.08 -13.59
N GLY A 186 8.06 -4.81 -14.46
CA GLY A 186 8.97 -5.86 -14.02
C GLY A 186 9.77 -6.51 -15.12
N ARG A 187 10.72 -7.38 -14.76
CA ARG A 187 11.45 -8.19 -15.73
C ARG A 187 10.48 -9.11 -16.46
N ARG A 188 10.57 -9.18 -17.79
CA ARG A 188 9.71 -10.04 -18.63
C ARG A 188 9.60 -11.48 -18.14
N ALA A 189 10.71 -12.06 -17.69
CA ALA A 189 10.74 -13.42 -17.14
C ALA A 189 9.91 -13.57 -15.86
N HIS A 190 9.90 -12.56 -14.98
CA HIS A 190 9.12 -12.56 -13.75
C HIS A 190 7.64 -12.36 -14.06
N LEU A 191 7.29 -11.38 -14.91
CA LEU A 191 5.91 -11.13 -15.31
C LEU A 191 5.28 -12.36 -15.98
N ARG A 192 6.05 -13.07 -16.83
CA ARG A 192 5.60 -14.35 -17.41
C ARG A 192 5.23 -15.37 -16.33
N ARG A 193 6.04 -15.50 -15.27
CA ARG A 193 5.75 -16.41 -14.15
C ARG A 193 4.52 -15.98 -13.36
N VAL A 194 4.32 -14.68 -13.15
CA VAL A 194 3.12 -14.13 -12.50
C VAL A 194 1.87 -14.47 -13.32
N VAL A 195 1.91 -14.30 -14.63
CA VAL A 195 0.81 -14.68 -15.53
C VAL A 195 0.54 -16.19 -15.48
N GLN A 196 1.59 -17.03 -15.52
CA GLN A 196 1.44 -18.48 -15.37
C GLN A 196 0.83 -18.87 -14.02
N LEU A 197 1.26 -18.22 -12.94
CA LEU A 197 0.72 -18.43 -11.60
C LEU A 197 -0.76 -18.06 -11.56
N ARG A 198 -1.16 -16.91 -12.12
CA ARG A 198 -2.57 -16.49 -12.24
C ARG A 198 -3.41 -17.55 -12.94
N PHE A 199 -2.96 -18.07 -14.09
CA PHE A 199 -3.69 -19.11 -14.81
C PHE A 199 -3.84 -20.40 -13.98
N ARG A 200 -2.78 -20.83 -13.28
CA ARG A 200 -2.84 -22.01 -12.41
C ARG A 200 -3.79 -21.82 -11.22
N ILE A 201 -3.81 -20.64 -10.63
CA ILE A 201 -4.72 -20.29 -9.54
C ILE A 201 -6.17 -20.29 -10.03
N MET A 202 -6.42 -19.72 -11.22
CA MET A 202 -7.75 -19.70 -11.82
C MET A 202 -8.25 -21.11 -12.14
N ASP A 203 -7.40 -21.94 -12.76
CA ASP A 203 -7.69 -23.36 -13.01
C ASP A 203 -7.98 -24.12 -11.71
N TYR A 204 -7.19 -23.87 -10.66
CA TYR A 204 -7.43 -24.44 -9.34
C TYR A 204 -8.80 -24.03 -8.78
N PHE A 205 -9.16 -22.75 -8.81
CA PHE A 205 -10.47 -22.28 -8.33
C PHE A 205 -11.63 -22.90 -9.11
N LEU A 206 -11.53 -22.96 -10.45
CA LEU A 206 -12.57 -23.59 -11.28
C LEU A 206 -12.77 -25.06 -10.90
N LYS A 207 -11.67 -25.81 -10.70
CA LYS A 207 -11.72 -27.21 -10.27
C LYS A 207 -12.28 -27.37 -8.87
N VAL A 208 -11.93 -26.49 -7.94
CA VAL A 208 -12.49 -26.49 -6.58
C VAL A 208 -13.99 -26.18 -6.60
N MET A 209 -14.44 -25.25 -7.44
CA MET A 209 -15.87 -24.96 -7.57
C MET A 209 -16.66 -26.14 -8.15
N GLU A 210 -16.05 -26.90 -9.07
CA GLU A 210 -16.64 -28.15 -9.59
C GLU A 210 -16.61 -29.27 -8.55
N GLN A 211 -15.51 -29.39 -7.81
CA GLN A 211 -15.26 -30.46 -6.83
C GLN A 211 -14.62 -29.89 -5.54
N PRO A 212 -15.42 -29.43 -4.57
CA PRO A 212 -14.92 -28.78 -3.35
C PRO A 212 -13.96 -29.65 -2.52
N LYS A 213 -14.07 -30.98 -2.63
CA LYS A 213 -13.16 -31.95 -1.97
C LYS A 213 -11.69 -31.78 -2.38
N LEU A 214 -11.40 -31.14 -3.51
CA LEU A 214 -10.04 -30.87 -3.97
C LEU A 214 -9.25 -29.94 -3.05
N LEU A 215 -9.92 -29.12 -2.24
CA LEU A 215 -9.29 -28.27 -1.22
C LEU A 215 -8.43 -29.07 -0.22
N TYR A 216 -8.77 -30.34 -0.02
CA TYR A 216 -8.14 -31.23 0.95
C TYR A 216 -7.16 -32.22 0.31
N THR A 217 -6.95 -32.10 -1.01
CA THR A 217 -6.04 -32.96 -1.75
C THR A 217 -4.67 -32.32 -1.82
N ARG A 218 -3.62 -33.09 -1.53
CA ARG A 218 -2.22 -32.61 -1.62
C ARG A 218 -1.77 -32.21 -3.03
N LYS A 219 -2.60 -32.45 -4.05
CA LYS A 219 -2.34 -32.18 -5.48
C LYS A 219 -1.98 -30.72 -5.75
N TYR A 220 -2.50 -29.78 -4.94
CA TYR A 220 -2.29 -28.34 -5.12
C TYR A 220 -1.47 -27.71 -4.00
N ASP A 221 -0.90 -28.51 -3.08
CA ASP A 221 -0.12 -28.00 -1.95
C ASP A 221 1.05 -27.13 -2.42
N ASP A 222 1.75 -27.54 -3.47
CA ASP A 222 2.91 -26.79 -3.98
C ASP A 222 2.50 -25.45 -4.60
N LEU A 223 1.31 -25.39 -5.24
CA LEU A 223 0.76 -24.15 -5.76
C LEU A 223 0.44 -23.18 -4.61
N LEU A 224 -0.27 -23.67 -3.58
CA LEU A 224 -0.66 -22.85 -2.42
C LEU A 224 0.56 -22.41 -1.60
N LYS A 225 1.55 -23.29 -1.42
CA LYS A 225 2.84 -22.96 -0.78
C LYS A 225 3.58 -21.89 -1.57
N THR A 226 3.61 -21.98 -2.90
CA THR A 226 4.25 -20.97 -3.76
C THR A 226 3.61 -19.59 -3.56
N ILE A 227 2.28 -19.50 -3.54
CA ILE A 227 1.55 -18.24 -3.29
C ILE A 227 1.93 -17.67 -1.94
N ARG A 228 1.89 -18.51 -0.90
CA ARG A 228 2.27 -18.12 0.46
C ARG A 228 3.69 -17.55 0.49
N THR A 229 4.66 -18.26 -0.06
CA THR A 229 6.06 -17.80 -0.10
C THR A 229 6.21 -16.49 -0.87
N CYS A 230 5.54 -16.32 -2.00
CA CYS A 230 5.56 -15.05 -2.73
C CYS A 230 5.04 -13.88 -1.87
N LEU A 231 3.93 -14.08 -1.16
CA LEU A 231 3.34 -13.04 -0.29
C LEU A 231 4.18 -12.76 0.95
N GLU A 232 4.81 -13.78 1.54
CA GLU A 232 5.71 -13.62 2.69
C GLU A 232 6.97 -12.84 2.31
N VAL A 233 7.63 -13.20 1.20
CA VAL A 233 8.81 -12.47 0.69
C VAL A 233 8.48 -11.02 0.35
N ASP A 234 7.34 -10.78 -0.31
CA ASP A 234 6.87 -9.43 -0.63
C ASP A 234 6.66 -8.59 0.64
N HIS A 235 6.00 -9.17 1.65
CA HIS A 235 5.74 -8.50 2.92
C HIS A 235 7.02 -8.14 3.68
N GLU A 236 8.01 -9.03 3.70
CA GLU A 236 9.31 -8.80 4.33
C GLU A 236 10.10 -7.69 3.61
N SER A 237 10.05 -7.66 2.28
CA SER A 237 10.79 -6.69 1.47
C SER A 237 10.30 -5.24 1.60
N HIS A 238 9.02 -5.03 1.89
CA HIS A 238 8.41 -3.69 2.01
C HIS A 238 8.52 -3.10 3.43
N HIS A 239 9.26 -3.74 4.34
CA HIS A 239 9.48 -3.27 5.71
C HIS A 239 8.20 -2.80 6.42
N PHE A 240 7.07 -3.46 6.16
CA PHE A 240 5.82 -3.12 6.82
C PHE A 240 5.98 -3.18 8.33
N ASN A 241 5.27 -2.31 9.06
CA ASN A 241 5.29 -2.31 10.52
C ASN A 241 5.10 -3.73 11.07
N PRO A 242 5.93 -4.15 12.04
CA PRO A 242 5.82 -5.47 12.63
C PRO A 242 4.40 -5.62 13.18
N TYR A 243 3.75 -6.68 12.74
CA TYR A 243 2.39 -6.97 13.13
C TYR A 243 2.45 -8.13 14.14
N VAL A 244 1.72 -8.01 15.24
CA VAL A 244 1.61 -9.07 16.25
C VAL A 244 0.22 -9.67 16.14
N PHE A 245 0.07 -10.88 15.58
CA PHE A 245 -1.15 -11.67 15.78
C PHE A 245 -0.96 -12.35 17.12
N CYS A 246 -1.75 -11.95 18.11
CA CYS A 246 -1.91 -12.76 19.29
C CYS A 246 -2.94 -13.86 18.98
N PHE A 247 -2.55 -14.92 18.26
CA PHE A 247 -3.32 -16.18 18.25
C PHE A 247 -2.48 -17.35 17.74
N VAL A 248 -1.88 -18.11 18.67
CA VAL A 248 -1.94 -19.58 18.78
C VAL A 248 -1.68 -19.90 20.26
N LYS A 249 -2.67 -20.44 20.97
CA LYS A 249 -2.37 -21.30 22.12
C LYS A 249 -2.09 -22.66 21.52
N ASP A 250 -0.86 -23.14 21.63
CA ASP A 250 -0.58 -24.53 21.31
C ASP A 250 -1.33 -25.44 22.29
N ILE A 251 -1.59 -26.67 21.85
CA ILE A 251 -2.27 -27.76 22.57
C ILE A 251 -1.58 -28.07 23.94
N SER A 252 -0.43 -27.48 24.24
CA SER A 252 0.31 -27.62 25.50
C SER A 252 0.09 -26.49 26.53
N GLY A 253 -0.72 -25.46 26.23
CA GLY A 253 -0.93 -24.35 27.17
C GLY A 253 0.29 -23.44 27.37
N ASN A 254 1.38 -23.66 26.65
CA ASN A 254 2.52 -22.77 26.64
C ASN A 254 2.32 -21.63 25.63
N GLN A 255 2.50 -20.39 26.09
CA GLN A 255 2.64 -19.25 25.21
C GLN A 255 3.94 -19.43 24.41
N LEU A 256 3.85 -19.64 23.10
CA LEU A 256 5.00 -19.33 22.25
C LEU A 256 5.22 -17.82 22.32
N GLN A 257 6.29 -17.41 23.00
CA GLN A 257 6.89 -16.11 22.74
C GLN A 257 7.20 -16.07 21.24
N THR A 258 6.48 -15.22 20.51
CA THR A 258 6.87 -14.81 19.18
C THR A 258 8.31 -14.31 19.28
N ARG A 259 9.22 -14.99 18.57
CA ARG A 259 10.61 -14.56 18.45
C ARG A 259 10.60 -13.17 17.84
N ASN A 260 10.78 -12.15 18.67
CA ASN A 260 11.06 -10.80 18.21
C ASN A 260 12.24 -10.88 17.24
N THR A 261 12.07 -10.40 16.02
CA THR A 261 13.19 -9.97 15.19
C THR A 261 13.76 -8.69 15.79
N GLN A 262 14.39 -8.82 16.96
CA GLN A 262 15.39 -7.89 17.44
C GLN A 262 16.74 -8.54 17.18
N SER A 263 17.53 -7.90 16.32
CA SER A 263 18.90 -8.26 16.09
C SER A 263 19.69 -8.12 17.40
N SER A 264 20.20 -9.24 17.90
CA SER A 264 21.32 -9.24 18.84
C SER A 264 22.43 -10.11 18.26
N HIS A 265 23.57 -9.46 18.03
CA HIS A 265 24.83 -10.09 17.68
C HIS A 265 25.21 -11.13 18.74
N SER A 266 25.51 -12.34 18.30
CA SER A 266 26.36 -13.27 19.05
C SER A 266 27.07 -14.15 18.03
N GLN A 267 28.40 -14.01 17.98
CA GLN A 267 29.29 -14.74 17.11
C GLN A 267 29.30 -16.23 17.49
N SER A 268 29.12 -17.11 16.50
CA SER A 268 29.76 -18.42 16.52
C SER A 268 30.23 -18.77 15.10
N SER A 269 31.51 -19.13 15.05
CA SER A 269 32.31 -19.37 13.86
C SER A 269 31.89 -20.64 13.13
N LEU A 270 31.72 -20.56 11.82
CA LEU A 270 32.07 -21.63 10.86
C LEU A 270 32.21 -20.98 9.47
N SER A 271 33.43 -21.07 8.95
CA SER A 271 33.92 -20.45 7.72
C SER A 271 33.31 -21.08 6.48
N TRP A 272 32.75 -20.23 5.61
CA TRP A 272 32.76 -20.42 4.16
C TRP A 272 33.09 -19.06 3.55
N ASP A 273 34.34 -18.91 3.14
CA ASP A 273 34.83 -17.77 2.36
C ASP A 273 34.13 -17.77 1.00
N GLU A 274 33.35 -16.72 0.75
CA GLU A 274 33.34 -15.91 -0.48
C GLU A 274 32.23 -14.86 -0.30
N ASN A 275 32.62 -13.58 -0.17
CA ASN A 275 31.71 -12.48 0.14
C ASN A 275 31.27 -11.73 -1.15
N PRO A 276 30.10 -12.02 -1.74
CA PRO A 276 29.61 -11.33 -2.94
C PRO A 276 29.22 -9.86 -2.70
N LYS A 277 29.19 -9.38 -1.45
CA LYS A 277 28.83 -7.98 -1.13
C LYS A 277 29.98 -7.00 -1.40
N ALA A 278 31.24 -7.44 -1.33
CA ALA A 278 32.40 -6.57 -1.57
C ALA A 278 32.62 -6.29 -3.08
N THR A 279 32.28 -7.26 -3.94
CA THR A 279 32.40 -7.13 -5.40
C THR A 279 31.33 -6.18 -5.96
N VAL A 280 30.10 -6.24 -5.45
CA VAL A 280 29.00 -5.39 -5.93
C VAL A 280 29.21 -3.92 -5.59
N VAL A 281 29.72 -3.60 -4.39
CA VAL A 281 29.99 -2.20 -3.98
C VAL A 281 31.16 -1.61 -4.78
N LYS A 282 32.19 -2.40 -5.12
CA LYS A 282 33.31 -1.95 -5.96
C LYS A 282 32.89 -1.71 -7.41
N VAL A 283 32.02 -2.56 -7.97
CA VAL A 283 31.50 -2.40 -9.35
C VAL A 283 30.64 -1.14 -9.49
N PHE A 284 29.77 -0.84 -8.52
CA PHE A 284 28.94 0.37 -8.56
C PHE A 284 29.74 1.68 -8.35
N ALA A 285 30.81 1.66 -7.55
CA ALA A 285 31.68 2.83 -7.36
C ALA A 285 32.52 3.12 -8.61
N GLN A 286 33.00 2.09 -9.30
CA GLN A 286 33.78 2.21 -10.53
C GLN A 286 32.92 2.68 -11.71
N GLN A 287 31.66 2.25 -11.77
CA GLN A 287 30.71 2.67 -12.81
C GLN A 287 30.24 4.14 -12.64
N ARG A 288 30.12 4.64 -11.39
CA ARG A 288 29.85 6.07 -11.14
C ARG A 288 31.02 6.98 -11.50
N ARG A 289 32.27 6.54 -11.33
CA ARG A 289 33.46 7.31 -11.74
C ARG A 289 33.58 7.41 -13.26
N ALA A 290 33.36 6.30 -13.97
CA ALA A 290 33.36 6.31 -15.44
C ALA A 290 32.27 7.22 -16.03
N GLN A 291 31.07 7.23 -15.45
CA GLN A 291 29.98 8.12 -15.88
C GLN A 291 30.26 9.60 -15.59
N GLN A 292 30.95 9.93 -14.49
CA GLN A 292 31.34 11.31 -14.19
C GLN A 292 32.45 11.84 -15.10
N GLU A 293 33.38 10.96 -15.52
CA GLU A 293 34.43 11.32 -16.48
C GLU A 293 33.89 11.50 -17.91
N GLU A 294 32.90 10.70 -18.32
CA GLU A 294 32.25 10.85 -19.63
C GLU A 294 31.44 12.15 -19.74
N VAL A 295 30.76 12.55 -18.66
CA VAL A 295 30.03 13.83 -18.59
C VAL A 295 30.98 15.03 -18.56
N LYS A 296 32.16 14.91 -17.94
CA LYS A 296 33.20 15.94 -18.00
C LYS A 296 33.84 16.05 -19.39
N ALA A 297 34.09 14.93 -20.06
CA ALA A 297 34.68 14.91 -21.41
C ALA A 297 33.73 15.52 -22.46
N LYS A 298 32.42 15.31 -22.34
CA LYS A 298 31.41 15.89 -23.23
C LYS A 298 31.18 17.39 -23.03
N ARG A 299 31.62 17.97 -21.91
CA ARG A 299 31.47 19.42 -21.63
C ARG A 299 32.61 20.28 -22.17
N VAL A 300 33.69 19.67 -22.69
CA VAL A 300 34.88 20.39 -23.18
C VAL A 300 34.86 20.62 -24.70
N VAL A 301 33.89 20.07 -25.43
CA VAL A 301 33.83 20.18 -26.90
C VAL A 301 32.53 20.87 -27.35
N GLN A 302 32.45 22.17 -27.13
CA GLN A 302 31.64 23.06 -27.98
C GLN A 302 32.48 24.31 -28.30
N PRO A 303 32.81 24.58 -29.57
CA PRO A 303 33.42 25.84 -29.95
C PRO A 303 32.36 26.95 -30.00
N GLU A 304 32.61 28.06 -29.31
CA GLU A 304 31.82 29.28 -29.38
C GLU A 304 31.83 29.85 -30.81
N ALA A 305 30.64 30.06 -31.38
CA ALA A 305 30.45 30.79 -32.63
C ALA A 305 30.35 32.31 -32.34
N PRO A 306 30.87 33.20 -33.21
CA PRO A 306 30.95 34.63 -32.93
C PRO A 306 29.58 35.33 -33.02
N LEU A 307 29.33 36.22 -32.06
CA LEU A 307 28.18 37.12 -31.97
C LEU A 307 28.16 38.14 -33.14
N GLU A 308 27.11 38.09 -33.96
CA GLU A 308 26.74 39.19 -34.86
C GLU A 308 26.06 40.32 -34.08
N ALA A 309 26.52 41.55 -34.32
CA ALA A 309 26.06 42.76 -33.67
C ALA A 309 24.74 43.26 -34.27
N HIS A 310 23.71 43.36 -33.43
CA HIS A 310 22.48 44.11 -33.77
C HIS A 310 22.60 45.58 -33.31
N PRO A 311 22.15 46.55 -34.13
CA PRO A 311 22.19 47.97 -33.80
C PRO A 311 21.07 48.39 -32.82
N PRO A 312 21.24 49.49 -32.07
CA PRO A 312 20.33 49.89 -31.00
C PRO A 312 19.04 50.54 -31.52
N PRO A 313 17.91 50.41 -30.79
CA PRO A 313 16.65 50.98 -31.20
C PRO A 313 16.58 52.49 -30.95
N THR A 314 16.07 53.17 -31.98
CA THR A 314 15.85 54.61 -32.06
C THR A 314 14.74 55.06 -31.10
N ARG A 315 15.05 56.08 -30.30
CA ARG A 315 14.14 56.79 -29.39
C ARG A 315 13.27 57.76 -30.19
N GLN A 316 11.98 57.48 -30.35
CA GLN A 316 11.00 58.48 -30.80
C GLN A 316 10.12 58.93 -29.63
N GLN A 317 10.11 60.25 -29.43
CA GLN A 317 9.22 61.00 -28.57
C GLN A 317 7.99 61.44 -29.38
N SER A 318 6.80 61.26 -28.82
CA SER A 318 5.59 62.06 -29.08
C SER A 318 4.56 61.65 -28.03
N SER A 319 4.36 62.42 -26.96
CA SER A 319 3.60 63.67 -26.85
C SER A 319 2.08 63.45 -26.67
N SER A 320 1.54 64.26 -25.75
CA SER A 320 0.12 64.52 -25.47
C SER A 320 -0.63 63.42 -24.71
N SER A 321 -1.56 63.68 -23.79
CA SER A 321 -1.98 64.86 -23.04
C SER A 321 -3.20 64.45 -22.21
N LYS A 322 -3.38 65.05 -21.02
CA LYS A 322 -4.67 65.26 -20.31
C LYS A 322 -5.38 63.99 -19.80
N THR A 323 -6.17 63.94 -18.73
CA THR A 323 -6.66 64.85 -17.66
C THR A 323 -7.33 63.87 -16.68
N ASP A 324 -7.03 63.96 -15.39
CA ASP A 324 -7.88 64.61 -14.39
C ASP A 324 -9.13 63.79 -13.97
N SER A 325 -8.96 63.18 -12.79
CA SER A 325 -9.85 63.10 -11.62
C SER A 325 -11.38 62.90 -11.70
N ARG A 326 -11.82 62.12 -10.70
CA ARG A 326 -13.06 62.18 -9.88
C ARG A 326 -14.11 61.09 -10.05
N ASP A 327 -14.33 60.43 -8.92
CA ASP A 327 -15.61 60.17 -8.23
C ASP A 327 -16.82 59.80 -9.07
N ARG A 328 -17.39 58.63 -8.75
CA ARG A 328 -18.75 58.57 -8.17
C ARG A 328 -19.08 57.18 -7.64
N ASP A 329 -19.57 57.20 -6.40
CA ASP A 329 -20.28 56.16 -5.68
C ASP A 329 -21.49 55.55 -6.45
N PRO A 330 -21.94 54.35 -6.04
CA PRO A 330 -23.12 53.68 -6.59
C PRO A 330 -24.42 54.23 -5.99
N PRO A 331 -25.57 54.07 -6.66
CA PRO A 331 -26.58 53.22 -6.04
C PRO A 331 -27.49 52.50 -7.05
N ARG A 332 -28.00 51.32 -6.69
CA ARG A 332 -29.45 51.13 -6.45
C ARG A 332 -29.82 49.66 -6.24
N SER A 333 -30.51 49.48 -5.13
CA SER A 333 -31.46 48.42 -4.80
C SER A 333 -32.73 48.50 -5.66
N TYR A 334 -33.60 47.50 -5.42
CA TYR A 334 -34.92 47.18 -5.99
C TYR A 334 -34.82 46.28 -7.24
N ARG A 335 -35.27 45.02 -7.19
CA ARG A 335 -36.55 44.53 -6.65
C ARG A 335 -36.47 43.09 -6.19
#